data_AF-A0A5B9DVQ3-F1
#
_entry.id   AF-A0A5B9DVQ3-F1
#
_cell.length_a   1.000
_cell.length_b   1.000
_cell.length_c   1.000
_cell.angle_alpha   90.00
_cell.angle_beta   90.00
_cell.angle_gamma   90.00
#
_symmetry.space_group_name_H-M   'P 1'
#
loop_
_entity.id
_entity.type
_entity.pdbx_description
1 polymer ?
#
loop_
_entity_poly.entity_id
_entity_poly.type
_entity_poly.pdbx_seq_one_letter_code
_entity_poly.pdbx_strand_id
1 'polypeptide(L)' 'MKYIDKRDLCDHFRGEIPDPSDKTRMEQVNKAINQYCIGTDAKLASLKAKYKDSKTVQDALSEYDPHIEP' A
#
# COMPACT_ATOMS: atom_id res chain seq x y z
N MET A 1 -0.04 7.15 11.68
CA MET A 1 -0.26 5.77 11.19
C MET A 1 1.08 5.12 10.90
N LYS A 2 1.26 3.84 11.26
CA LYS A 2 2.51 3.12 10.94
C LYS A 2 2.53 2.75 9.46
N TYR A 3 3.71 2.41 8.94
CA TYR A 3 3.87 2.04 7.54
C TYR A 3 3.03 0.81 7.17
N ILE A 4 3.12 -0.26 7.97
CA ILE A 4 2.36 -1.51 7.75
C ILE A 4 0.86 -1.22 7.69
N ASP A 5 0.29 -0.58 8.73
CA ASP A 5 -1.14 -0.23 8.74
C ASP A 5 -1.58 0.57 7.50
N LYS A 6 -0.76 1.54 7.06
CA LYS A 6 -1.05 2.35 5.87
C LYS A 6 -1.03 1.50 4.60
N ARG A 7 -0.03 0.62 4.51
CA ARG A 7 0.21 -0.20 3.34
C ARG A 7 -0.83 -1.30 3.19
N ASP A 8 -1.17 -1.97 4.29
CA ASP A 8 -2.21 -3.00 4.32
C ASP A 8 -3.58 -2.43 3.93
N LEU A 9 -3.90 -1.21 4.39
CA LEU A 9 -5.13 -0.52 3.97
C LEU A 9 -5.12 -0.22 2.47
N CYS A 10 -4.00 0.25 1.92
CA CYS A 10 -3.88 0.46 0.48
C CYS A 10 -4.11 -0.85 -0.30
N ASP A 11 -3.44 -1.93 0.10
CA ASP A 11 -3.54 -3.22 -0.58
C ASP A 11 -4.95 -3.81 -0.44
N HIS A 12 -5.62 -3.60 0.71
CA HIS A 12 -7.03 -3.94 0.89
C HIS A 12 -7.93 -3.25 -0.14
N PHE A 13 -7.85 -1.92 -0.26
CA PHE A 13 -8.68 -1.18 -1.21
C PHE A 13 -8.31 -1.44 -2.68
N ARG A 14 -7.04 -1.67 -3.00
CA ARG A 14 -6.60 -2.07 -4.35
C ARG A 14 -7.14 -3.44 -4.75
N GLY A 15 -7.32 -4.34 -3.79
CA GLY A 15 -7.93 -5.66 -4.01
C GLY A 15 -9.45 -5.64 -4.09
N GLU A 16 -10.11 -4.52 -3.76
CA GLU A 16 -11.56 -4.42 -3.89
C GLU A 16 -11.98 -4.25 -5.35
N ILE A 17 -12.95 -5.07 -5.76
CA ILE A 17 -13.63 -4.96 -7.06
C ILE A 17 -15.12 -4.72 -6.78
N PRO A 18 -15.55 -3.45 -6.61
CA PRO A 18 -16.95 -3.13 -6.39
C PRO A 18 -17.83 -3.52 -7.58
N ASP A 19 -19.13 -3.70 -7.33
CA ASP A 19 -20.11 -3.86 -8.39
C ASP A 19 -20.08 -2.62 -9.31
N PRO A 20 -19.97 -2.78 -10.65
CA PRO A 20 -19.93 -1.65 -11.58
C PRO A 20 -21.15 -0.71 -11.50
N SER A 21 -22.30 -1.20 -11.02
CA SER A 21 -23.49 -0.40 -10.79
C SER A 21 -23.41 0.47 -9.52
N ASP A 22 -22.56 0.09 -8.56
CA ASP A 22 -22.31 0.85 -7.33
C ASP A 22 -21.21 1.90 -7.54
N LYS A 23 -21.59 2.96 -8.25
CA LYS A 23 -20.70 4.11 -8.51
C LYS A 23 -20.19 4.77 -7.23
N THR A 24 -21.00 4.76 -6.16
CA THR A 24 -20.61 5.36 -4.88
C THR A 24 -19.47 4.57 -4.24
N ARG A 25 -19.56 3.23 -4.22
CA ARG A 25 -18.46 2.40 -3.70
C ARG A 25 -17.21 2.51 -4.55
N MET A 26 -17.35 2.55 -5.88
CA MET A 26 -16.22 2.77 -6.79
C MET A 26 -15.47 4.08 -6.47
N GLU A 27 -16.19 5.18 -6.27
CA GLU A 27 -15.59 6.46 -5.88
C GLU A 27 -14.92 6.40 -4.50
N GLN A 28 -15.52 5.71 -3.53
CA GLN A 28 -14.93 5.54 -2.20
C GLN A 28 -13.63 4.74 -2.24
N VAL A 29 -13.61 3.63 -2.98
CA VAL A 29 -12.42 2.80 -3.17
C VAL A 29 -11.32 3.61 -3.83
N ASN A 30 -11.62 4.33 -4.91
CA ASN A 30 -10.63 5.17 -5.59
C ASN A 30 -10.07 6.27 -4.68
N LYS A 31 -10.92 6.93 -3.87
CA LYS A 31 -10.45 7.91 -2.87
C LYS A 31 -9.57 7.27 -1.81
N ALA A 32 -9.93 6.08 -1.33
CA ALA A 32 -9.17 5.36 -0.32
C ALA A 32 -7.80 4.90 -0.87
N ILE A 33 -7.74 4.39 -2.10
CA ILE A 33 -6.49 4.05 -2.79
C ILE A 33 -5.59 5.29 -2.84
N ASN A 34 -6.08 6.44 -3.32
CA ASN A 34 -5.28 7.67 -3.35
C ASN A 34 -4.81 8.11 -1.96
N GLN A 35 -5.65 7.98 -0.93
CA GLN A 35 -5.30 8.37 0.43
C GLN A 35 -4.23 7.46 1.06
N TYR A 36 -4.33 6.15 0.85
CA TYR A 36 -3.53 5.16 1.56
C TYR A 36 -2.32 4.69 0.77
N CYS A 37 -2.35 4.70 -0.57
CA CYS A 37 -1.25 4.21 -1.38
C CYS A 37 -0.15 5.25 -1.58
N ILE A 38 -0.51 6.52 -1.78
CA ILE A 38 0.45 7.58 -2.12
C ILE A 38 1.53 7.75 -1.03
N GLY A 39 2.79 7.79 -1.47
CA GLY A 39 3.99 7.88 -0.66
C GLY A 39 4.40 6.57 0.05
N THR A 40 3.68 5.46 -0.15
CA THR A 40 4.07 4.17 0.45
C THR A 40 5.23 3.49 -0.29
N ASP A 41 5.39 3.71 -1.59
CA ASP A 41 6.49 3.17 -2.40
C ASP A 41 7.81 3.83 -2.01
N ALA A 42 7.81 5.17 -1.93
CA ALA A 42 8.95 5.94 -1.43
C ALA A 42 9.31 5.55 0.01
N LYS A 43 8.30 5.27 0.85
CA LYS A 43 8.51 4.83 2.22
C LYS A 43 9.08 3.41 2.30
N LEU A 44 8.62 2.50 1.45
CA LEU A 44 9.14 1.14 1.33
C LEU A 44 10.61 1.16 0.93
N ALA A 45 10.97 1.94 -0.09
CA ALA A 45 12.36 2.12 -0.53
C ALA A 45 13.23 2.65 0.62
N SER A 46 12.73 3.65 1.35
CA SER A 46 13.42 4.23 2.52
C SER A 46 13.62 3.20 3.65
N LEU A 47 12.62 2.35 3.91
CA LEU A 47 12.71 1.30 4.94
C LEU A 47 13.66 0.18 4.53
N LYS A 48 13.63 -0.26 3.27
CA LYS A 48 14.58 -1.24 2.73
C LYS A 48 16.01 -0.72 2.81
N ALA A 49 16.25 0.55 2.51
CA ALA A 49 17.57 1.16 2.67
C ALA A 49 18.01 1.24 4.15
N LYS A 50 17.09 1.66 5.04
CA LYS A 50 17.37 1.81 6.47
C LYS A 50 17.73 0.48 7.14
N TYR A 51 17.05 -0.60 6.77
CA TYR A 51 17.21 -1.92 7.38
C TYR A 51 17.98 -2.90 6.49
N LYS A 52 18.86 -2.41 5.61
CA LYS A 52 19.58 -3.23 4.62
C LYS A 52 20.36 -4.41 5.24
N ASP A 53 20.85 -4.24 6.47
CA ASP A 53 21.66 -5.25 7.17
C ASP A 53 20.82 -6.20 8.05
N SER A 54 19.50 -5.97 8.15
CA SER A 54 18.58 -6.81 8.93
C SER A 54 17.81 -7.74 8.02
N LYS A 55 18.25 -9.00 7.93
CA LYS A 55 17.60 -10.01 7.08
C LYS A 55 16.11 -10.20 7.43
N THR A 56 15.78 -10.28 8.72
CA THR A 56 14.38 -10.43 9.17
C THR A 56 13.49 -9.27 8.70
N VAL A 57 14.00 -8.04 8.72
CA VAL A 57 13.22 -6.88 8.29
C VAL A 57 13.16 -6.79 6.77
N GLN A 58 14.24 -7.15 6.07
CA GLN A 58 14.22 -7.23 4.60
C GLN A 58 13.21 -8.28 4.12
N ASP A 59 13.19 -9.46 4.73
CA ASP A 59 12.27 -10.53 4.37
C ASP A 59 10.81 -10.04 4.57
N ALA A 60 10.50 -9.38 5.70
CA ALA A 60 9.16 -8.78 5.92
C ALA A 60 8.81 -7.65 4.94
N LEU A 61 9.77 -6.80 4.57
CA LEU A 61 9.56 -5.73 3.59
C LEU A 61 9.52 -6.24 2.14
N SER A 62 9.96 -7.47 1.88
CA SER A 62 9.95 -8.08 0.55
C SER A 62 8.56 -8.52 0.10
N GLU A 63 7.63 -8.69 1.05
CA GLU A 63 6.23 -9.06 0.77
C GLU A 63 5.44 -7.93 0.09
N TYR A 64 5.89 -6.68 0.22
CA TYR A 64 5.25 -5.53 -0.42
C TYR A 64 5.85 -5.23 -1.80
N ASP A 65 4.97 -5.03 -2.78
CA ASP A 65 5.30 -4.61 -4.15
C ASP A 65 5.94 -3.20 -4.17
N PRO A 66 7.07 -2.96 -4.84
CA PRO A 66 7.68 -1.63 -4.88
C PRO A 66 6.90 -0.54 -5.64
N HIS A 67 5.89 -0.90 -6.46
CA HIS A 67 5.24 0.00 -7.42
C HIS A 67 3.72 -0.18 -7.46
N ILE A 68 3.02 0.39 -6.47
CA ILE A 68 1.55 0.30 -6.37
C ILE A 68 0.84 1.66 -6.30
N GLU A 69 1.56 2.75 -6.35
CA GLU A 69 0.92 4.08 -6.39
C GLU A 69 0.23 4.31 -7.76
N PRO A 70 -0.95 4.97 -7.79
CA PRO A 70 -1.68 5.30 -9.03
C PRO A 70 -0.95 6.28 -9.97
#